data_AF-A0A968XXQ7-F1
#
_entry.id   AF-A0A968XXQ7-F1
#
_cell.length_a   1.000
_cell.length_b   1.000
_cell.length_c   1.000
_cell.angle_alpha   90.00
_cell.angle_beta   90.00
_cell.angle_gamma   90.00
#
_symmetry.space_group_name_H-M   'P 1'
#
loop_
_entity.id
_entity.type
_entity.pdbx_description
1 polymer ?
#
loop_
_entity_poly.entity_id
_entity_poly.type
_entity_poly.pdbx_seq_one_letter_code
_entity_poly.pdbx_strand_id
1 'polypeptide(L)'
;GAIAATSLTFVSQAAFDRDIAKQLGLQKPTVAVSGTRQISKRDMKLNDYLPEMEVDPETYEVRADGQLLICEPATVLPMAQRYFLF
;
A
#
# COMPACT_ATOMS: atom_id res chain seq x y z
N GLY A 1 -15.43 22.17 -11.51
CA GLY A 1 -14.21 22.98 -11.30
C GLY A 1 -12.97 22.10 -11.43
N ALA A 2 -11.78 22.68 -11.68
CA ALA A 2 -10.55 21.94 -11.98
C ALA A 2 -10.22 20.84 -10.95
N ILE A 3 -10.39 21.12 -9.65
CA ILE A 3 -10.19 20.15 -8.55
C ILE A 3 -10.97 18.85 -8.76
N ALA A 4 -12.22 18.95 -9.20
CA ALA A 4 -13.08 17.79 -9.40
C ALA A 4 -12.72 17.02 -10.68
N ALA A 5 -12.27 17.72 -11.71
CA ALA A 5 -11.90 17.13 -13.00
C ALA A 5 -10.54 16.41 -12.96
N THR A 6 -9.64 16.77 -12.04
CA THR A 6 -8.29 16.19 -11.92
C THR A 6 -8.13 15.24 -10.74
N SER A 7 -9.24 14.85 -10.10
CA SER A 7 -9.26 13.90 -8.98
C SER A 7 -10.30 12.82 -9.21
N LEU A 8 -10.08 11.64 -8.63
CA LEU A 8 -11.04 10.53 -8.66
C LEU A 8 -11.42 10.11 -7.24
N THR A 9 -12.63 9.58 -7.10
CA THR A 9 -13.09 8.90 -5.89
C THR A 9 -13.28 7.42 -6.19
N PHE A 10 -12.43 6.54 -5.65
CA PHE A 10 -12.59 5.11 -5.84
C PHE A 10 -13.69 4.57 -4.91
N VAL A 11 -14.61 3.77 -5.45
CA VAL A 11 -15.74 3.16 -4.72
C VAL A 11 -15.83 1.67 -5.05
N SER A 12 -16.60 0.90 -4.27
CA SER A 12 -16.88 -0.49 -4.63
C SER A 12 -17.75 -0.56 -5.90
N GLN A 13 -17.64 -1.65 -6.66
CA GLN A 13 -18.49 -1.89 -7.83
C GLN A 13 -19.98 -1.74 -7.48
N ALA A 14 -20.43 -2.33 -6.36
CA ALA A 14 -21.82 -2.24 -5.91
C ALA A 14 -22.29 -0.80 -5.62
N ALA A 15 -21.42 0.07 -5.11
CA ALA A 15 -21.76 1.47 -4.86
C ALA A 15 -21.78 2.29 -6.16
N PHE A 16 -20.86 1.99 -7.08
CA PHE A 16 -20.84 2.55 -8.42
C PHE A 16 -22.14 2.22 -9.18
N ASP A 17 -22.55 0.95 -9.17
CA ASP A 17 -23.76 0.46 -9.85
C ASP A 17 -25.05 1.07 -9.27
N ARG A 18 -25.02 1.49 -8.00
CA ARG A 18 -26.14 2.17 -7.32
C ARG A 18 -26.13 3.69 -7.52
N ASP A 19 -25.23 4.23 -8.34
CA ASP A 19 -25.10 5.66 -8.61
C ASP A 19 -24.92 6.50 -7.31
N ILE A 20 -24.05 6.02 -6.41
CA ILE A 20 -23.77 6.69 -5.13
C ILE A 20 -23.27 8.13 -5.33
N ALA A 21 -22.61 8.40 -6.45
CA ALA A 21 -22.10 9.72 -6.79
C ALA A 21 -23.25 10.73 -6.86
N LYS A 22 -24.33 10.38 -7.57
CA LYS A 22 -25.52 11.21 -7.65
C LYS A 22 -26.24 11.31 -6.32
N GLN A 23 -26.41 10.19 -5.60
CA GLN A 23 -27.11 10.18 -4.31
C GLN A 23 -26.46 11.11 -3.27
N LEU A 24 -25.13 11.19 -3.28
CA LEU A 24 -24.36 12.02 -2.34
C LEU A 24 -23.94 13.38 -2.92
N GLY A 25 -24.32 13.71 -4.16
CA GLY A 25 -23.93 14.96 -4.81
C GLY A 25 -22.42 15.10 -5.05
N LEU A 26 -21.71 13.98 -5.20
CA LEU A 26 -20.26 13.97 -5.42
C LEU A 26 -19.92 14.65 -6.75
N GLN A 27 -19.01 15.62 -6.68
CA GLN A 27 -18.57 16.37 -7.85
C GLN A 27 -17.40 15.69 -8.58
N LYS A 28 -16.60 14.89 -7.86
CA LYS A 28 -15.50 14.10 -8.43
C LYS A 28 -16.05 12.87 -9.16
N PRO A 29 -15.50 12.48 -10.31
CA PRO A 29 -15.83 11.21 -10.93
C PRO A 29 -15.55 10.05 -9.98
N THR A 30 -16.51 9.14 -9.85
CA THR A 30 -16.31 7.88 -9.14
C THR A 30 -15.75 6.83 -10.08
N VAL A 31 -14.89 5.94 -9.57
CA VAL A 31 -14.35 4.80 -10.32
C VAL A 31 -14.50 3.53 -9.49
N ALA A 32 -15.04 2.48 -10.08
CA ALA A 32 -15.20 1.19 -9.41
C ALA A 32 -13.84 0.49 -9.25
N VAL A 33 -13.52 0.10 -8.02
CA VAL A 33 -12.38 -0.78 -7.73
C VAL A 33 -12.69 -2.19 -8.24
N SER A 34 -11.74 -2.79 -8.96
CA SER A 34 -11.84 -4.15 -9.53
C SER A 34 -10.49 -4.89 -9.45
N GLY A 35 -10.48 -6.19 -9.78
CA GLY A 35 -9.23 -6.97 -9.87
C GLY A 35 -8.57 -7.33 -8.53
N THR A 36 -9.27 -7.21 -7.40
CA THR A 36 -8.65 -7.33 -6.06
C THR A 36 -8.55 -8.77 -5.51
N ARG A 37 -9.23 -9.74 -6.12
CA ARG A 37 -9.35 -11.11 -5.58
C ARG A 37 -8.56 -12.17 -6.35
N GLN A 38 -7.97 -11.78 -7.47
CA GLN A 38 -7.21 -12.67 -8.35
C GLN A 38 -5.70 -12.39 -8.30
N ILE A 39 -5.30 -11.36 -7.55
CA ILE A 39 -3.90 -11.00 -7.34
C ILE A 39 -3.31 -11.71 -6.13
N SER A 40 -2.00 -11.91 -6.17
CA SER A 40 -1.17 -12.59 -5.19
C SER A 40 0.14 -11.83 -4.97
N LYS A 41 1.03 -12.35 -4.11
CA LYS A 41 2.39 -11.80 -3.95
C LYS A 41 3.17 -11.77 -5.28
N ARG A 42 2.88 -12.69 -6.21
CA ARG A 42 3.50 -12.76 -7.55
C ARG A 42 3.18 -11.57 -8.46
N ASP A 43 2.10 -10.86 -8.16
CA ASP A 43 1.69 -9.71 -8.96
C ASP A 43 2.40 -8.41 -8.53
N MET A 44 3.09 -8.43 -7.38
CA MET A 44 3.85 -7.28 -6.88
C MET A 44 5.09 -7.02 -7.73
N LYS A 45 5.11 -5.88 -8.43
CA LYS A 45 6.25 -5.51 -9.28
C LYS A 45 7.50 -5.26 -8.45
N LEU A 46 8.59 -5.91 -8.86
CA LEU A 46 9.92 -5.83 -8.23
C LEU A 46 9.97 -6.36 -6.78
N ASN A 47 8.88 -6.97 -6.28
CA ASN A 47 8.72 -7.30 -4.86
C ASN A 47 7.88 -8.57 -4.66
N ASP A 48 8.14 -9.64 -5.43
CA ASP A 48 7.35 -10.87 -5.41
C ASP A 48 7.99 -12.04 -4.62
N TYR A 49 9.13 -11.80 -3.98
CA TYR A 49 9.84 -12.80 -3.20
C TYR A 49 8.97 -13.37 -2.05
N LEU A 50 9.01 -14.69 -1.89
CA LEU A 50 8.22 -15.50 -0.95
C LEU A 50 9.16 -16.51 -0.24
N PRO A 51 10.01 -16.05 0.69
CA PRO A 51 10.86 -16.92 1.48
C PRO A 51 10.06 -17.78 2.46
N GLU A 52 10.67 -18.86 2.93
CA GLU A 52 10.26 -19.50 4.16
C GLU A 52 10.68 -18.62 5.34
N MET A 53 9.69 -18.18 6.12
CA MET A 53 9.91 -17.26 7.25
C MET A 53 9.81 -18.01 8.57
N GLU A 54 10.82 -17.82 9.42
CA GLU A 54 10.88 -18.38 10.76
C GLU A 54 11.10 -17.27 11.79
N VAL A 55 10.44 -17.38 12.93
CA VAL A 55 10.60 -16.46 14.07
C VAL A 55 10.80 -17.29 15.33
N ASP A 56 11.93 -17.09 16.00
CA ASP A 56 12.18 -17.71 17.29
C ASP A 56 11.31 -17.05 18.38
N PRO A 57 10.50 -17.81 19.15
CA PRO A 57 9.53 -17.24 20.08
C PRO A 57 10.15 -16.68 21.38
N GLU A 58 11.41 -17.02 21.68
CA GLU A 58 12.09 -16.60 22.91
C GLU A 58 13.03 -15.41 22.66
N THR A 59 13.79 -15.49 21.56
CA THR A 59 14.82 -14.49 21.20
C THR A 59 14.32 -13.45 20.19
N TYR A 60 13.22 -13.74 19.50
CA TYR A 60 12.67 -12.94 18.40
C TYR A 60 13.59 -12.80 17.19
N GLU A 61 14.59 -13.69 17.04
CA GLU A 61 15.36 -13.79 15.81
C GLU A 61 14.44 -14.12 14.63
N VAL A 62 14.60 -13.39 13.53
CA VAL A 62 13.84 -13.59 12.30
C VAL A 62 14.76 -14.16 11.23
N ARG A 63 14.35 -15.25 10.58
CA ARG A 63 15.08 -15.88 9.48
C ARG A 63 14.24 -15.95 8.22
N ALA A 64 14.89 -15.77 7.07
CA ALA A 64 14.32 -16.01 5.75
C ALA A 64 15.22 -17.02 5.01
N ASP A 65 14.65 -18.14 4.57
CA ASP A 65 15.40 -19.26 3.96
C ASP A 65 16.63 -19.67 4.82
N GLY A 66 16.43 -19.71 6.15
CA GLY A 66 17.46 -20.01 7.16
C GLY A 66 18.44 -18.87 7.47
N GLN A 67 18.44 -17.78 6.70
CA GLN A 67 19.35 -16.64 6.90
C GLN A 67 18.82 -15.68 7.96
N LEU A 68 19.63 -15.36 8.97
CA LEU A 68 19.29 -14.38 10.01
C LEU A 68 19.18 -12.98 9.40
N LEU A 69 18.00 -12.37 9.57
CA LEU A 69 17.73 -11.00 9.14
C LEU A 69 18.01 -10.04 10.30
N ILE A 70 19.17 -9.37 10.25
CA ILE A 70 19.57 -8.39 11.25
C ILE A 70 20.26 -7.20 10.56
N CYS A 71 20.06 -6.01 11.12
CA CYS A 71 20.81 -4.82 10.73
C CYS A 71 21.00 -3.90 11.94
N GLU A 72 22.11 -3.17 11.93
CA GLU A 72 22.36 -2.13 12.93
C GLU A 72 21.47 -0.91 12.68
N PRO A 73 21.03 -0.23 13.74
CA PRO A 73 20.27 1.00 13.59
C PRO A 73 21.13 2.11 12.96
N ALA A 74 20.58 2.82 11.98
CA ALA A 74 21.22 4.00 11.40
C ALA A 74 21.06 5.22 12.33
N THR A 75 22.16 5.93 12.61
CA THR A 75 22.15 7.12 13.48
C THR A 75 21.77 8.41 12.74
N VAL A 76 21.93 8.42 11.41
CA VAL A 76 21.62 9.55 10.53
C VAL A 76 21.03 9.01 9.23
N LEU A 77 20.00 9.67 8.70
CA LEU A 77 19.36 9.30 7.43
C LEU A 77 19.48 10.43 6.39
N PRO A 78 19.59 10.09 5.09
CA PRO A 78 19.39 11.05 4.02
C PRO A 78 17.93 11.53 4.02
N MET A 79 17.65 12.62 3.30
CA MET A 79 16.29 13.16 3.16
C MET A 79 15.63 13.57 4.50
N ALA A 80 16.41 13.84 5.54
CA ALA A 80 15.94 14.28 6.86
C ALA A 80 16.28 15.76 7.11
N GLN A 81 17.09 16.06 8.14
CA GLN A 81 17.40 17.43 8.64
C GLN A 81 17.84 18.43 7.57
N ARG A 82 18.38 17.97 6.43
CA ARG A 82 18.76 18.85 5.31
C ARG A 82 17.56 19.54 4.64
N TYR A 83 16.38 18.91 4.69
CA TYR A 83 15.23 19.32 3.88
C TYR A 83 14.06 19.86 4.71
N PHE A 84 14.02 19.59 6.01
CA PHE A 84 12.92 19.99 6.89
C PHE A 84 13.38 21.08 7.86
N LEU A 85 12.54 22.11 8.02
CA LEU A 85 12.83 23.24 8.91
C LEU A 85 12.76 22.86 10.40
N PHE A 86 11.93 21.87 10.74
CA PHE A 86 11.78 21.28 12.06
C PHE A 86 11.58 19.77 11.92
#